data_AF-A0A7V3H301-F1
#
_entry.id   AF-A0A7V3H301-F1
#
_cell.length_a   1.000
_cell.length_b   1.000
_cell.length_c   1.000
_cell.angle_alpha   90.00
_cell.angle_beta   90.00
_cell.angle_gamma   90.00
#
_symmetry.space_group_name_H-M   'P 1'
#
loop_
_entity.id
_entity.type
_entity.pdbx_description
1 polymer ?
#
loop_
_entity_poly.entity_id
_entity_poly.type
_entity_poly.pdbx_seq_one_letter_code
_entity_poly.pdbx_strand_id
1 'polypeptide(L)'
;MERNLALEVVRVTEAAALASARWMGRGNEKAADQAAVDAMRRAFDAVSFSGTVVIGEGERDKAPMLYIGERVGSGAAPELDVALDPLEGTTIVSQGRANAIAVVAIAEKGCFLHAPDIYMEKIAVGPRAHGAVDVTASPADNLQAIADAMKCYVEDLTVVVLDRPRHQELIRQVREVGARIKLIQDGDLSAAVATAFEQS
;
A
#
# COMPACT_ATOMS: atom_id res chain seq x y z
N MET A 1 -1.11 -15.00 16.81
CA MET A 1 -1.83 -15.02 15.52
C MET A 1 -2.22 -16.46 15.22
N GLU A 2 -3.50 -16.82 15.28
CA GLU A 2 -3.95 -18.18 14.96
C GLU A 2 -3.72 -18.47 13.47
N ARG A 3 -3.16 -19.65 13.18
CA ARG A 3 -2.70 -20.06 11.83
C ARG A 3 -3.80 -20.06 10.75
N ASN A 4 -5.07 -19.92 11.14
CA ASN A 4 -6.23 -19.92 10.24
C ASN A 4 -6.63 -18.51 9.76
N LEU A 5 -6.43 -17.46 10.58
CA LEU A 5 -6.87 -16.10 10.23
C LEU A 5 -6.20 -15.58 8.95
N ALA A 6 -4.91 -15.84 8.79
CA ALA A 6 -4.18 -15.43 7.59
C ALA A 6 -4.78 -16.03 6.30
N LEU A 7 -5.19 -17.31 6.33
CA LEU A 7 -5.79 -17.98 5.18
C LEU A 7 -7.22 -17.49 4.90
N GLU A 8 -7.97 -17.13 5.95
CA GLU A 8 -9.30 -16.55 5.80
C GLU A 8 -9.23 -15.14 5.19
N VAL A 9 -8.24 -14.33 5.60
CA VAL A 9 -8.07 -12.94 5.12
C VAL A 9 -7.61 -12.89 3.66
N VAL A 10 -6.88 -13.90 3.16
CA VAL A 10 -6.57 -14.01 1.72
C VAL A 10 -7.85 -13.94 0.86
N ARG A 11 -8.93 -14.59 1.30
CA ARG A 11 -10.22 -14.58 0.59
C ARG A 11 -10.87 -13.20 0.55
N VAL A 12 -10.58 -12.36 1.54
CA VAL A 12 -11.07 -10.98 1.60
C VAL A 12 -10.43 -10.16 0.47
N THR A 13 -9.10 -10.24 0.33
CA THR A 13 -8.38 -9.57 -0.76
C THR A 13 -8.73 -10.16 -2.13
N GLU A 14 -8.91 -11.49 -2.24
CA GLU A 14 -9.35 -12.14 -3.49
C GLU A 14 -10.74 -11.65 -3.93
N ALA A 15 -11.69 -11.56 -3.00
CA ALA A 15 -13.04 -11.07 -3.29
C ALA A 15 -13.02 -9.64 -3.82
N ALA A 16 -12.26 -8.75 -3.17
CA ALA A 16 -12.09 -7.36 -3.58
C ALA A 16 -11.45 -7.26 -4.98
N ALA A 17 -10.33 -7.95 -5.20
CA ALA A 17 -9.61 -7.95 -6.47
C ALA A 17 -10.45 -8.52 -7.63
N LEU A 18 -11.18 -9.61 -7.40
CA LEU A 18 -12.05 -10.20 -8.43
C LEU A 18 -13.22 -9.28 -8.78
N ALA A 19 -13.76 -8.55 -7.80
CA ALA A 19 -14.85 -7.61 -8.03
C ALA A 19 -14.40 -6.37 -8.81
N SER A 20 -13.29 -5.75 -8.40
CA SER A 20 -12.73 -4.58 -9.09
C SER A 20 -12.20 -4.91 -10.48
N ALA A 21 -11.60 -6.09 -10.69
CA ALA A 21 -11.09 -6.52 -11.99
C ALA A 21 -12.17 -6.56 -13.10
N ARG A 22 -13.46 -6.72 -12.74
CA ARG A 22 -14.56 -6.64 -13.72
C ARG A 22 -14.71 -5.25 -14.34
N TRP A 23 -14.17 -4.22 -13.70
CA TRP A 23 -14.16 -2.83 -14.14
C TRP A 23 -12.87 -2.41 -14.84
N MET A 24 -11.91 -3.33 -14.98
CA MET A 24 -10.64 -3.06 -15.65
C MET A 24 -10.86 -2.52 -17.07
N GLY A 25 -10.27 -1.35 -17.36
CA GLY A 25 -10.34 -0.69 -18.67
C GLY A 25 -11.71 -0.08 -19.02
N ARG A 26 -12.64 0.03 -18.08
CA ARG A 26 -13.98 0.60 -18.32
C ARG A 26 -14.08 2.11 -18.08
N GLY A 27 -13.00 2.78 -17.68
CA GLY A 27 -12.97 4.22 -17.44
C GLY A 27 -13.83 4.70 -16.27
N ASN A 28 -14.22 3.80 -15.34
CA ASN A 28 -15.05 4.15 -14.19
C ASN A 28 -14.37 3.75 -12.88
N GLU A 29 -13.60 4.69 -12.32
CA GLU A 29 -12.85 4.53 -11.07
C GLU A 29 -13.78 4.26 -9.89
N LYS A 30 -14.82 5.08 -9.73
CA LYS A 30 -15.77 4.99 -8.62
C LYS A 30 -16.49 3.64 -8.57
N ALA A 31 -16.86 3.10 -9.73
CA ALA A 31 -17.52 1.80 -9.77
C ALA A 31 -16.56 0.63 -9.51
N ALA A 32 -15.30 0.74 -9.95
CA ALA A 32 -14.26 -0.24 -9.63
C ALA A 32 -14.00 -0.29 -8.13
N ASP A 33 -13.88 0.89 -7.52
CA ASP A 33 -13.64 1.09 -6.10
C ASP A 33 -14.80 0.58 -5.24
N GLN A 34 -16.02 1.04 -5.52
CA GLN A 34 -17.22 0.58 -4.83
C GLN A 34 -17.38 -0.94 -4.91
N ALA A 35 -17.08 -1.56 -6.05
CA ALA A 35 -17.14 -3.01 -6.20
C ALA A 35 -16.14 -3.73 -5.29
N ALA A 36 -14.95 -3.16 -5.09
CA ALA A 36 -13.93 -3.68 -4.20
C ALA A 36 -14.35 -3.54 -2.73
N VAL A 37 -14.79 -2.33 -2.31
CA VAL A 37 -15.28 -2.01 -0.96
C VAL A 37 -16.39 -2.98 -0.56
N ASP A 38 -17.40 -3.11 -1.42
CA ASP A 38 -18.56 -3.99 -1.23
C ASP A 38 -18.15 -5.45 -1.02
N ALA A 39 -17.27 -5.95 -1.88
CA ALA A 39 -16.83 -7.35 -1.84
C ALA A 39 -15.95 -7.62 -0.62
N MET A 40 -15.01 -6.72 -0.33
CA MET A 40 -14.15 -6.79 0.85
C MET A 40 -14.98 -6.79 2.14
N ARG A 41 -15.92 -5.84 2.28
CA ARG A 41 -16.74 -5.72 3.49
C ARG A 41 -17.57 -6.96 3.75
N ARG A 42 -18.23 -7.52 2.71
CA ARG A 42 -19.00 -8.77 2.83
C ARG A 42 -18.12 -9.98 3.13
N ALA A 43 -16.92 -10.04 2.55
CA ALA A 43 -16.00 -11.14 2.80
C ALA A 43 -15.52 -11.16 4.25
N PHE A 44 -15.35 -9.99 4.89
CA PHE A 44 -15.00 -9.91 6.30
C PHE A 44 -16.03 -10.55 7.24
N ASP A 45 -17.33 -10.56 6.90
CA ASP A 45 -18.37 -11.16 7.76
C ASP A 45 -18.16 -12.66 8.00
N ALA A 46 -17.44 -13.33 7.10
CA ALA A 46 -17.13 -14.75 7.18
C ALA A 46 -15.83 -15.07 7.95
N VAL A 47 -15.08 -14.06 8.40
CA VAL A 47 -13.78 -14.25 9.06
C VAL A 47 -13.96 -14.29 10.58
N SER A 48 -13.33 -15.27 11.24
CA SER A 48 -13.49 -15.50 12.68
C SER A 48 -12.63 -14.58 13.55
N PHE A 49 -12.98 -13.29 13.64
CA PHE A 49 -12.32 -12.31 14.53
C PHE A 49 -13.22 -11.09 14.83
N SER A 50 -12.75 -10.18 15.69
CA SER A 50 -13.42 -8.93 16.05
C SER A 50 -12.52 -7.76 15.68
N GLY A 51 -12.64 -7.29 14.44
CA GLY A 51 -11.81 -6.23 13.88
C GLY A 51 -12.37 -4.83 14.10
N THR A 52 -11.48 -3.85 14.28
CA THR A 52 -11.79 -2.42 14.11
C THR A 52 -11.02 -1.89 12.91
N VAL A 53 -11.69 -1.25 11.96
CA VAL A 53 -11.02 -0.53 10.87
C VAL A 53 -10.35 0.72 11.46
N VAL A 54 -9.03 0.82 11.38
CA VAL A 54 -8.26 1.99 11.87
C VAL A 54 -7.65 2.81 10.73
N ILE A 55 -7.54 2.22 9.54
CA ILE A 55 -7.20 2.86 8.27
C ILE A 55 -8.15 2.26 7.22
N GLY A 56 -8.90 3.09 6.50
CA GLY A 56 -9.88 2.63 5.51
C GLY A 56 -10.33 3.76 4.59
N GLU A 57 -11.53 3.66 4.02
CA GLU A 57 -12.08 4.54 2.97
C GLU A 57 -12.28 6.00 3.41
N GLY A 58 -12.22 6.25 4.72
CA GLY A 58 -12.29 7.59 5.31
C GLY A 58 -13.08 7.62 6.61
N GLU A 59 -13.40 8.83 7.03
CA GLU A 59 -14.27 9.08 8.19
C GLU A 59 -15.71 8.61 7.92
N ARG A 60 -16.45 8.27 8.98
CA ARG A 60 -17.82 7.73 8.88
C ARG A 60 -18.82 8.63 8.13
N ASP A 61 -18.60 9.94 8.16
CA ASP A 61 -19.41 10.92 7.43
C ASP A 61 -19.12 10.95 5.92
N LYS A 62 -17.94 10.46 5.51
CA LYS A 62 -17.44 10.48 4.13
C LYS A 62 -17.53 9.11 3.45
N ALA A 63 -17.45 8.02 4.21
CA ALA A 63 -17.46 6.65 3.72
C ALA A 63 -18.60 5.84 4.34
N PRO A 64 -19.54 5.28 3.53
CA PRO A 64 -20.65 4.48 4.05
C PRO A 64 -20.25 3.09 4.55
N MET A 65 -19.10 2.57 4.08
CA MET A 65 -18.54 1.26 4.43
C MET A 65 -17.02 1.36 4.51
N LEU A 66 -16.44 0.46 5.29
CA LEU A 66 -15.02 0.38 5.65
C LEU A 66 -14.46 1.71 6.17
N TYR A 67 -15.28 2.44 6.93
CA TYR A 67 -14.90 3.71 7.55
C TYR A 67 -14.07 3.50 8.82
N ILE A 68 -13.31 4.51 9.22
CA ILE A 68 -12.51 4.49 10.46
C ILE A 68 -13.43 4.30 11.68
N GLY A 69 -13.18 3.24 12.44
CA GLY A 69 -13.96 2.81 13.59
C GLY A 69 -15.01 1.74 13.30
N GLU A 70 -15.20 1.34 12.03
CA GLU A 70 -16.14 0.28 11.69
C GLU A 70 -15.71 -1.07 12.27
N ARG A 71 -16.69 -1.86 12.75
CA ARG A 71 -16.47 -3.24 13.21
C ARG A 71 -16.63 -4.21 12.04
N VAL A 72 -15.62 -5.07 11.86
CA VAL A 72 -15.56 -6.11 10.83
C VAL A 72 -15.21 -7.46 11.44
N GLY A 73 -15.46 -8.56 10.71
CA GLY A 73 -15.37 -9.91 11.26
C GLY A 73 -16.67 -10.36 11.92
N SER A 74 -16.74 -11.65 12.23
CA SER A 74 -17.89 -12.28 12.90
C SER A 74 -18.09 -11.85 14.37
N GLY A 75 -17.13 -11.14 14.95
CA GLY A 75 -17.15 -10.69 16.35
C GLY A 75 -16.51 -11.66 17.34
N ALA A 76 -16.00 -12.81 16.88
CA ALA A 76 -15.23 -13.75 17.69
C ALA A 76 -13.90 -13.14 18.16
N ALA A 77 -13.33 -13.64 19.26
CA ALA A 77 -11.95 -13.31 19.61
C ALA A 77 -10.98 -13.85 18.53
N PRO A 78 -9.80 -13.23 18.33
CA PRO A 78 -9.25 -12.08 19.04
C PRO A 78 -9.79 -10.72 18.55
N GLU A 79 -9.63 -9.68 19.38
CA GLU A 79 -9.84 -8.30 18.96
C GLU A 79 -8.59 -7.74 18.27
N LEU A 80 -8.74 -7.22 17.06
CA LEU A 80 -7.63 -6.77 16.21
C LEU A 80 -7.94 -5.42 15.56
N ASP A 81 -6.89 -4.70 15.19
CA ASP A 81 -7.02 -3.54 14.32
C ASP A 81 -6.78 -3.95 12.87
N VAL A 82 -7.51 -3.32 11.95
CA VAL A 82 -7.50 -3.59 10.51
C VAL A 82 -7.17 -2.30 9.77
N ALA A 83 -6.14 -2.36 8.94
CA ALA A 83 -5.85 -1.35 7.93
C ALA A 83 -6.14 -1.97 6.56
N LEU A 84 -6.83 -1.24 5.69
CA LEU A 84 -7.24 -1.76 4.38
C LEU A 84 -7.17 -0.69 3.31
N ASP A 85 -6.99 -1.16 2.09
CA ASP A 85 -7.19 -0.44 0.85
C ASP A 85 -7.87 -1.43 -0.11
N PRO A 86 -9.21 -1.40 -0.25
CA PRO A 86 -9.96 -2.33 -1.08
C PRO A 86 -9.49 -2.32 -2.53
N LEU A 87 -9.08 -1.15 -3.02
CA LEU A 87 -8.52 -0.98 -4.35
C LEU A 87 -7.44 0.11 -4.39
N GLU A 88 -6.19 -0.31 -4.17
CA GLU A 88 -5.05 0.55 -4.47
C GLU A 88 -4.94 0.73 -5.99
N GLY A 89 -5.05 1.97 -6.44
CA GLY A 89 -4.97 2.31 -7.87
C GLY A 89 -6.31 2.19 -8.61
N THR A 90 -7.34 2.88 -8.14
CA THR A 90 -8.64 2.99 -8.85
C THR A 90 -8.47 3.48 -10.29
N THR A 91 -7.62 4.49 -10.53
CA THR A 91 -7.23 4.97 -11.86
C THR A 91 -6.47 3.93 -12.67
N ILE A 92 -5.63 3.10 -12.02
CA ILE A 92 -4.92 2.00 -12.67
C ILE A 92 -5.93 1.00 -13.24
N VAL A 93 -6.91 0.57 -12.44
CA VAL A 93 -7.97 -0.34 -12.89
C VAL A 93 -8.82 0.30 -13.99
N SER A 94 -9.30 1.53 -13.79
CA SER A 94 -10.19 2.18 -14.76
C SER A 94 -9.54 2.31 -16.15
N GLN A 95 -8.22 2.49 -16.19
CA GLN A 95 -7.42 2.62 -17.42
C GLN A 95 -6.80 1.29 -17.91
N GLY A 96 -7.00 0.18 -17.19
CA GLY A 96 -6.46 -1.12 -17.56
C GLY A 96 -4.93 -1.20 -17.49
N ARG A 97 -4.32 -0.47 -16.57
CA ARG A 97 -2.87 -0.45 -16.33
C ARG A 97 -2.46 -1.53 -15.32
N ALA A 98 -1.15 -1.76 -15.20
CA ALA A 98 -0.58 -2.71 -14.25
C ALA A 98 -0.41 -2.11 -12.85
N ASN A 99 -0.30 -2.99 -11.84
CA ASN A 99 0.01 -2.70 -10.43
C ASN A 99 -1.13 -2.14 -9.58
N ALA A 100 -2.39 -2.41 -9.93
CA ALA A 100 -3.50 -2.26 -8.98
C ALA A 100 -3.59 -3.50 -8.09
N ILE A 101 -3.85 -3.32 -6.80
CA ILE A 101 -3.92 -4.41 -5.81
C ILE A 101 -5.01 -4.14 -4.76
N ALA A 102 -5.53 -5.21 -4.15
CA ALA A 102 -6.37 -5.10 -2.96
C ALA A 102 -5.53 -5.48 -1.73
N VAL A 103 -5.61 -4.70 -0.66
CA VAL A 103 -4.68 -4.80 0.47
C VAL A 103 -5.43 -4.84 1.79
N VAL A 104 -4.98 -5.73 2.68
CA VAL A 104 -5.39 -5.77 4.08
C VAL A 104 -4.15 -6.02 4.93
N ALA A 105 -4.03 -5.26 6.02
CA ALA A 105 -3.07 -5.49 7.10
C ALA A 105 -3.83 -5.60 8.43
N ILE A 106 -3.42 -6.54 9.27
CA ILE A 106 -4.06 -6.81 10.56
C ILE A 106 -3.00 -6.89 11.65
N ALA A 107 -3.26 -6.24 12.77
CA ALA A 107 -2.37 -6.24 13.92
C ALA A 107 -3.14 -6.27 15.24
N GLU A 108 -2.43 -6.49 16.34
CA GLU A 108 -2.99 -6.25 17.67
C GLU A 108 -3.36 -4.78 17.84
N LYS A 109 -4.27 -4.49 18.77
CA LYS A 109 -4.76 -3.13 18.99
C LYS A 109 -3.64 -2.14 19.28
N GLY A 110 -3.64 -1.01 18.58
CA GLY A 110 -2.68 0.09 18.77
C GLY A 110 -1.34 -0.12 18.05
N CYS A 111 -1.18 -1.17 17.24
CA CYS A 111 0.04 -1.39 16.47
C CYS A 111 0.11 -0.59 15.15
N PHE A 112 -1.00 -0.01 14.70
CA PHE A 112 -1.00 0.90 13.56
C PHE A 112 -0.90 2.35 14.03
N LEU A 113 -0.11 3.15 13.30
CA LEU A 113 -0.11 4.59 13.46
C LEU A 113 -1.48 5.13 13.01
N HIS A 114 -2.19 5.82 13.89
CA HIS A 114 -3.36 6.60 13.52
C HIS A 114 -2.92 7.83 12.73
N ALA A 115 -2.83 7.68 11.41
CA ALA A 115 -2.50 8.76 10.49
C ALA A 115 -3.79 9.42 9.98
N PRO A 116 -3.90 10.76 9.98
CA PRO A 116 -4.96 11.44 9.26
C PRO A 116 -4.76 11.29 7.75
N ASP A 117 -5.81 11.54 6.98
CA ASP A 117 -5.75 11.54 5.51
C ASP A 117 -4.97 12.76 4.99
N ILE A 118 -3.65 12.65 5.00
CA ILE A 118 -2.68 13.67 4.56
C ILE A 118 -1.56 13.02 3.76
N TYR A 119 -0.80 13.85 3.04
CA TYR A 119 0.43 13.39 2.41
C TYR A 119 1.48 12.99 3.44
N MET A 120 2.28 11.98 3.08
CA MET A 120 3.42 11.50 3.84
C MET A 120 4.63 11.38 2.93
N GLU A 121 5.75 11.94 3.33
CA GLU A 121 7.05 11.69 2.69
C GLU A 121 7.54 10.31 3.12
N LYS A 122 7.93 9.49 2.13
CA LYS A 122 8.26 8.07 2.34
C LYS A 122 9.63 7.76 1.75
N ILE A 123 10.42 7.00 2.50
CA ILE A 123 11.58 6.27 2.01
C ILE A 123 11.43 4.81 2.44
N ALA A 124 11.56 3.88 1.50
CA ALA A 124 11.41 2.45 1.75
C ALA A 124 12.61 1.72 1.14
N VAL A 125 13.15 0.76 1.89
CA VAL A 125 14.29 -0.08 1.48
C VAL A 125 14.09 -1.51 1.95
N GLY A 126 14.66 -2.45 1.20
CA GLY A 126 14.65 -3.87 1.56
C GLY A 126 15.61 -4.23 2.70
N PRO A 127 15.59 -5.50 3.16
CA PRO A 127 16.40 -5.97 4.28
C PRO A 127 17.91 -5.70 4.14
N ARG A 128 18.44 -5.69 2.91
CA ARG A 128 19.87 -5.46 2.63
C ARG A 128 20.34 -4.04 2.94
N ALA A 129 19.43 -3.06 2.97
CA ALA A 129 19.71 -1.66 3.30
C ALA A 129 18.95 -1.19 4.55
N HIS A 130 18.43 -2.13 5.36
CA HIS A 130 17.74 -1.81 6.59
C HIS A 130 18.65 -1.02 7.54
N GLY A 131 18.16 0.14 8.00
CA GLY A 131 18.89 1.04 8.89
C GLY A 131 19.93 1.94 8.20
N ALA A 132 20.05 1.88 6.86
CA ALA A 132 20.98 2.72 6.10
C ALA A 132 20.37 4.07 5.66
N VAL A 133 19.06 4.27 5.84
CA VAL A 133 18.34 5.44 5.33
C VAL A 133 17.81 6.35 6.43
N ASP A 134 17.74 7.64 6.12
CA ASP A 134 17.14 8.69 6.94
C ASP A 134 16.30 9.60 6.03
N VAL A 135 15.01 9.72 6.33
CA VAL A 135 14.06 10.55 5.54
C VAL A 135 14.44 12.04 5.55
N THR A 136 15.22 12.48 6.53
CA THR A 136 15.69 13.87 6.65
C THR A 136 17.00 14.15 5.91
N ALA A 137 17.71 13.10 5.48
CA ALA A 137 18.94 13.21 4.72
C ALA A 137 18.68 13.48 3.23
N SER A 138 19.69 14.01 2.53
CA SER A 138 19.56 14.27 1.10
C SER A 138 19.43 12.97 0.29
N PRO A 139 18.82 12.98 -0.90
CA PRO A 139 18.81 11.81 -1.77
C PRO A 139 20.21 11.29 -2.12
N ALA A 140 21.20 12.17 -2.23
CA ALA A 140 22.59 11.77 -2.46
C ALA A 140 23.15 10.94 -1.31
N ASP A 141 22.96 11.40 -0.07
CA ASP A 141 23.45 10.70 1.12
C ASP A 141 22.75 9.34 1.30
N ASN A 142 21.42 9.31 1.13
CA ASN A 142 20.64 8.08 1.20
C ASN A 142 21.06 7.08 0.12
N LEU A 143 21.23 7.52 -1.13
CA LEU A 143 21.63 6.63 -2.24
C LEU A 143 23.03 6.05 -2.02
N GLN A 144 23.97 6.85 -1.52
CA GLN A 144 25.31 6.36 -1.18
C GLN A 144 25.24 5.34 -0.05
N ALA A 145 24.50 5.64 1.02
CA ALA A 145 24.36 4.72 2.16
C ALA A 145 23.69 3.39 1.76
N ILE A 146 22.68 3.44 0.87
CA ILE A 146 22.06 2.25 0.30
C ILE A 146 23.06 1.45 -0.55
N ALA A 147 23.81 2.11 -1.43
CA ALA A 147 24.82 1.47 -2.28
C ALA A 147 25.90 0.77 -1.44
N ASP A 148 26.39 1.42 -0.39
CA ASP A 148 27.39 0.88 0.53
C ASP A 148 26.83 -0.35 1.28
N ALA A 149 25.60 -0.26 1.81
CA ALA A 149 24.94 -1.38 2.49
C ALA A 149 24.70 -2.57 1.54
N MET A 150 24.31 -2.30 0.29
CA MET A 150 24.07 -3.30 -0.73
C MET A 150 25.35 -3.83 -1.39
N LYS A 151 26.50 -3.16 -1.21
CA LYS A 151 27.78 -3.43 -1.87
C LYS A 151 27.69 -3.38 -3.40
N CYS A 152 27.03 -2.34 -3.91
CA CYS A 152 26.94 -2.06 -5.34
C CYS A 152 27.30 -0.60 -5.62
N TYR A 153 27.29 -0.21 -6.88
CA TYR A 153 27.41 1.19 -7.25
C TYR A 153 26.05 1.89 -7.18
N VAL A 154 26.05 3.21 -7.03
CA VAL A 154 24.83 4.02 -7.02
C VAL A 154 24.05 3.87 -8.34
N GLU A 155 24.78 3.72 -9.44
CA GLU A 155 24.27 3.52 -10.79
C GLU A 155 23.53 2.19 -10.96
N ASP A 156 23.80 1.21 -10.09
CA ASP A 156 23.10 -0.07 -10.06
C ASP A 156 21.71 0.07 -9.40
N LEU A 157 21.51 1.09 -8.56
CA LEU A 157 20.26 1.31 -7.84
C LEU A 157 19.14 1.78 -8.77
N THR A 158 17.91 1.39 -8.44
CA THR A 158 16.70 1.91 -9.08
C THR A 158 15.76 2.46 -8.02
N VAL A 159 15.42 3.74 -8.13
CA VAL A 159 14.46 4.43 -7.25
C VAL A 159 13.09 4.45 -7.92
N VAL A 160 12.04 4.07 -7.19
CA VAL A 160 10.66 4.24 -7.66
C VAL A 160 10.12 5.56 -7.11
N VAL A 161 9.60 6.42 -7.99
CA VAL A 161 9.06 7.74 -7.62
C VAL A 161 7.71 7.96 -8.31
N LEU A 162 6.73 8.48 -7.58
CA LEU A 162 5.47 8.94 -8.17
C LEU A 162 5.74 10.11 -9.13
N ASP A 163 5.30 10.00 -10.38
CA ASP A 163 5.44 11.06 -11.38
C ASP A 163 4.46 12.19 -11.09
N ARG A 164 4.92 13.18 -10.33
CA ARG A 164 4.13 14.31 -9.87
C ARG A 164 4.96 15.60 -9.93
N PRO A 165 4.35 16.76 -10.18
CA PRO A 165 5.06 18.04 -10.15
C PRO A 165 5.84 18.28 -8.84
N ARG A 166 5.30 17.83 -7.71
CA ARG A 166 5.95 17.94 -6.39
C ARG A 166 7.27 17.15 -6.24
N HIS A 167 7.55 16.20 -7.13
CA HIS A 167 8.76 15.38 -7.08
C HIS A 167 9.82 15.76 -8.12
N GLN A 168 9.64 16.85 -8.88
CA GLN A 168 10.60 17.23 -9.93
C GLN A 168 12.02 17.46 -9.38
N GLU A 169 12.13 18.06 -8.19
CA GLU A 169 13.42 18.28 -7.55
C GLU A 169 14.05 16.96 -7.09
N LEU A 170 13.28 16.07 -6.47
CA LEU A 170 13.74 14.72 -6.09
C LEU A 170 14.23 13.94 -7.33
N ILE A 171 13.46 13.96 -8.43
CA ILE A 171 13.79 13.30 -9.68
C ILE A 171 15.10 13.86 -10.27
N ARG A 172 15.30 15.18 -10.23
CA ARG A 172 16.54 15.82 -10.67
C ARG A 172 17.73 15.34 -9.83
N GLN A 173 17.62 15.39 -8.51
CA GLN A 173 18.69 15.00 -7.59
C GLN A 173 19.09 13.53 -7.76
N VAL A 174 18.11 12.62 -7.86
CA VAL A 174 18.38 11.18 -8.08
C VAL A 174 19.12 10.95 -9.40
N ARG A 175 18.76 11.67 -10.48
CA ARG A 175 19.44 11.58 -11.78
C ARG A 175 20.87 12.12 -11.74
N GLU A 176 21.10 13.22 -11.03
CA GLU A 176 22.43 13.83 -10.89
C GLU A 176 23.41 12.95 -10.13
N VAL A 177 22.91 12.20 -9.14
CA VAL A 177 23.68 11.24 -8.35
C VAL A 177 23.99 9.97 -9.15
N GLY A 178 23.27 9.71 -10.25
CA GLY A 178 23.55 8.62 -11.20
C GLY A 178 22.66 7.38 -11.07
N ALA A 179 21.75 7.35 -10.09
CA ALA A 179 20.83 6.22 -9.92
C ALA A 179 19.74 6.21 -11.00
N ARG A 180 19.22 5.01 -11.30
CA ARG A 180 18.10 4.83 -12.25
C ARG A 180 16.78 5.19 -11.56
N ILE A 181 15.78 5.62 -12.35
CA ILE A 181 14.45 5.95 -11.84
C ILE A 181 13.37 5.19 -12.61
N LYS A 182 12.45 4.57 -11.86
CA LYS A 182 11.19 4.05 -12.37
C LYS A 182 10.07 4.98 -11.93
N LEU A 183 9.53 5.75 -12.86
CA LEU A 183 8.40 6.63 -12.61
C LEU A 183 7.10 5.82 -12.64
N ILE A 184 6.28 5.97 -11.60
CA ILE A 184 4.94 5.37 -11.51
C ILE A 184 3.88 6.46 -11.47
N GLN A 185 2.75 6.21 -12.12
CA GLN A 185 1.64 7.16 -12.10
C GLN A 185 0.87 7.06 -10.80
N ASP A 186 0.60 5.87 -10.29
CA ASP A 186 -0.11 5.66 -9.02
C ASP A 186 0.44 4.39 -8.36
N GLY A 187 0.02 4.16 -7.12
CA GLY A 187 0.28 2.92 -6.40
C GLY A 187 1.68 2.82 -5.78
N ASP A 188 1.92 3.58 -4.71
CA ASP A 188 3.21 3.56 -4.01
C ASP A 188 3.34 2.42 -2.98
N LEU A 189 2.26 1.71 -2.65
CA LEU A 189 2.30 0.58 -1.71
C LEU A 189 2.99 -0.61 -2.36
N SER A 190 2.59 -0.97 -3.58
CA SER A 190 3.24 -2.03 -4.34
C SER A 190 4.73 -1.74 -4.57
N ALA A 191 5.09 -0.47 -4.81
CA ALA A 191 6.47 -0.04 -4.96
C ALA A 191 7.28 -0.17 -3.66
N ALA A 192 6.72 0.20 -2.52
CA ALA A 192 7.37 0.04 -1.22
C ALA A 192 7.60 -1.43 -0.87
N VAL A 193 6.59 -2.27 -1.07
CA VAL A 193 6.67 -3.72 -0.84
C VAL A 193 7.70 -4.39 -1.76
N ALA A 194 7.77 -3.96 -3.02
CA ALA A 194 8.73 -4.49 -4.00
C ALA A 194 10.19 -4.41 -3.51
N THR A 195 10.55 -3.37 -2.75
CA THR A 195 11.92 -3.21 -2.22
C THR A 195 12.39 -4.39 -1.36
N ALA A 196 11.45 -5.17 -0.80
CA ALA A 196 11.75 -6.32 0.04
C ALA A 196 12.01 -7.62 -0.75
N PHE A 197 11.83 -7.63 -2.08
CA PHE A 197 11.98 -8.82 -2.92
C PHE A 197 13.16 -8.68 -3.89
N GLU A 198 14.05 -9.68 -3.93
CA GLU A 198 15.26 -9.62 -4.77
C GLU A 198 14.98 -9.60 -6.29
N GLN A 199 13.80 -10.09 -6.70
CA GLN A 199 13.43 -10.28 -8.10
C GLN A 199 12.54 -9.14 -8.66
N SER A 200 12.34 -8.07 -7.89
CA SER A 200 11.45 -6.95 -8.23
C SER A 200 12.00 -6.00 -9.30
#